data_AF-A0A2E8PWJ4-F1
#
_entry.id   AF-A0A2E8PWJ4-F1
#
_cell.length_a   1.000
_cell.length_b   1.000
_cell.length_c   1.000
_cell.angle_alpha   90.00
_cell.angle_beta   90.00
_cell.angle_gamma   90.00
#
_symmetry.space_group_name_H-M   'P 1'
#
loop_
_entity.id
_entity.type
_entity.pdbx_description
1 polymer ?
#
loop_
_entity_poly.entity_id
_entity_poly.type
_entity_poly.pdbx_seq_one_letter_code
_entity_poly.pdbx_strand_id
1 'polypeptide(L)'
;MSSKNQERNARSDKRSERGPSPIGTAWKPEGWTAAAQNKWISKNESGIVRSAIRDSLELEGALGRMMNLLQTLRNRISESGDGLAVDILHFPEVLESIEKEQGDFRAAAGEQMERTKDLATISEELDAVAHEIAHALQRGSGSARKAQEGGNKIKANIQHLHSIAKGISDESSAIRQVNDMLGKEMHGLGDVLVEVEKQINQVKGLSEQTNMLALNASIEAARAGEYGHGFAVVADGVSDLAARSSDAVKSIERAVGSMNKQFEVWSERANDQMQQTDRINQSVQELEHIIKSNTEFVESVQSEIETSTSSYLDLEQQIEEIKKTTSLISDSATEISARAEYIHGAADRIRADIGNLDSRINQAVESITNQNPEWLLEFLRRRRKDHLKWMASVDAAIAAMDAEAFPQLDHTKCNMGLWIYKAVVSSDSQRQVHDSMEEPHRRLHATASEIADMVSRGEGSGIDSKRKDLGAVYEEIADRFDEYERYLEDAVLNDLRK
;
A
#
# COMPACT_ATOMS: atom_id res chain seq x y z
N MET A 1 35.77 43.59 -12.32
CA MET A 1 36.75 42.55 -11.92
C MET A 1 36.36 41.28 -12.67
N SER A 2 37.09 40.63 -13.57
CA SER A 2 38.40 40.75 -14.24
C SER A 2 38.19 39.91 -15.52
N SER A 3 38.35 40.34 -16.77
CA SER A 3 39.48 40.93 -17.48
C SER A 3 40.79 40.14 -17.32
N LYS A 4 41.30 39.67 -18.47
CA LYS A 4 42.70 39.43 -18.84
C LYS A 4 43.45 38.22 -18.25
N ASN A 5 43.68 37.24 -19.11
CA ASN A 5 45.01 36.72 -19.50
C ASN A 5 44.80 35.53 -20.45
N GLN A 6 45.52 35.32 -21.54
CA GLN A 6 46.63 36.07 -22.11
C GLN A 6 46.82 35.57 -23.53
N GLU A 7 46.98 36.53 -24.45
CA GLU A 7 47.72 36.38 -25.69
C GLU A 7 49.10 35.75 -25.43
N ARG A 8 49.51 34.77 -26.26
CA ARG A 8 50.90 34.63 -26.73
C ARG A 8 51.03 33.55 -27.80
N ASN A 9 51.00 33.95 -29.06
CA ASN A 9 52.14 33.84 -29.99
C ASN A 9 51.67 34.03 -31.43
N ALA A 10 51.83 35.27 -31.91
CA ALA A 10 51.93 35.58 -33.32
C ALA A 10 53.40 35.79 -33.68
N ARG A 11 53.76 35.30 -34.87
CA ARG A 11 55.02 35.46 -35.63
C ARG A 11 56.14 34.53 -35.16
N SER A 12 56.80 33.73 -35.99
CA SER A 12 56.97 33.74 -37.45
C SER A 12 57.36 32.33 -37.91
N ASP A 13 56.79 31.83 -39.00
CA ASP A 13 57.65 31.50 -40.13
C ASP A 13 56.85 31.29 -41.42
N LYS A 14 57.37 31.91 -42.47
CA LYS A 14 56.94 31.75 -43.84
C LYS A 14 57.46 30.41 -44.35
N ARG A 15 56.61 29.56 -44.95
CA ARG A 15 56.91 28.85 -46.22
C ARG A 15 55.72 28.03 -46.75
N SER A 16 55.30 28.42 -47.96
CA SER A 16 54.74 27.62 -49.07
C SER A 16 53.58 26.66 -48.77
N GLU A 17 52.34 26.99 -49.10
CA GLU A 17 51.71 26.89 -50.44
C GLU A 17 51.92 25.55 -51.15
N ARG A 18 50.83 24.76 -51.29
CA ARG A 18 50.24 24.34 -52.58
C ARG A 18 48.94 23.55 -52.34
N GLY A 19 47.81 24.20 -52.60
CA GLY A 19 46.54 23.52 -52.86
C GLY A 19 46.52 22.87 -54.25
N PRO A 20 45.55 22.01 -54.55
CA PRO A 20 45.44 21.36 -55.85
C PRO A 20 45.11 22.39 -56.94
N SER A 21 45.98 22.47 -57.95
CA SER A 21 45.80 23.34 -59.11
C SER A 21 44.60 22.90 -59.98
N PRO A 22 43.86 23.85 -60.56
CA PRO A 22 42.89 23.59 -61.62
C PRO A 22 43.59 23.14 -62.90
N ILE A 23 42.99 22.16 -63.56
CA ILE A 23 43.29 21.72 -64.91
C ILE A 23 42.96 22.87 -65.88
N GLY A 24 43.92 23.25 -66.72
CA GLY A 24 43.67 24.06 -67.92
C GLY A 24 44.23 25.48 -67.90
N THR A 25 45.55 25.63 -67.90
CA THR A 25 46.28 26.68 -68.66
C THR A 25 47.76 26.38 -68.59
N ALA A 26 48.31 25.81 -69.66
CA ALA A 26 49.73 25.59 -69.79
C ALA A 26 50.46 26.95 -69.82
N TRP A 27 51.19 27.24 -68.75
CA TRP A 27 52.30 28.19 -68.72
C TRP A 27 53.23 27.94 -69.91
N LYS A 28 53.44 28.95 -70.76
CA LYS A 28 54.53 28.95 -71.75
C LYS A 28 55.74 29.69 -71.15
N PRO A 29 56.87 29.02 -70.90
CA PRO A 29 58.15 29.70 -70.78
C PRO A 29 58.60 30.11 -72.19
N GLU A 30 58.99 31.37 -72.35
CA GLU A 30 59.59 31.86 -73.60
C GLU A 30 60.82 31.01 -73.98
N GLY A 31 60.84 30.47 -75.20
CA GLY A 31 61.96 29.73 -75.77
C GLY A 31 61.72 28.25 -76.13
N TRP A 32 60.54 27.69 -75.87
CA TRP A 32 60.23 26.30 -76.27
C TRP A 32 59.64 26.23 -77.68
N THR A 33 60.38 25.67 -78.64
CA THR A 33 59.85 25.34 -79.98
C THR A 33 59.04 24.04 -79.93
N ALA A 34 58.09 23.85 -80.85
CA ALA A 34 57.29 22.63 -80.96
C ALA A 34 58.13 21.34 -81.03
N ALA A 35 59.38 21.44 -81.53
CA ALA A 35 60.35 20.35 -81.55
C ALA A 35 60.86 19.95 -80.16
N ALA A 36 61.03 20.91 -79.23
CA ALA A 36 61.45 20.63 -77.85
C ALA A 36 60.32 19.98 -77.04
N GLN A 37 59.07 20.37 -77.30
CA GLN A 37 57.89 19.79 -76.68
C GLN A 37 57.68 18.33 -77.12
N ASN A 38 57.77 18.03 -78.41
CA ASN A 38 57.69 16.65 -78.92
C ASN A 38 58.87 15.78 -78.43
N LYS A 39 60.08 16.34 -78.31
CA LYS A 39 61.26 15.62 -77.78
C LYS A 39 61.18 15.34 -76.28
N TRP A 40 60.50 16.19 -75.49
CA TRP A 40 60.25 15.94 -74.08
C TRP A 40 59.12 14.92 -73.89
N ILE A 41 58.03 15.06 -74.65
CA ILE A 41 56.92 14.10 -74.65
C ILE A 41 57.43 12.70 -75.04
N SER A 42 58.21 12.55 -76.11
CA SER A 42 58.74 11.23 -76.51
C SER A 42 59.74 10.63 -75.51
N LYS A 43 60.49 11.48 -74.79
CA LYS A 43 61.45 11.03 -73.77
C LYS A 43 60.78 10.65 -72.45
N ASN A 44 59.60 11.19 -72.17
CA ASN A 44 58.85 10.98 -70.92
C ASN A 44 57.53 10.22 -71.11
N GLU A 45 57.20 9.78 -72.33
CA GLU A 45 55.96 9.11 -72.72
C GLU A 45 55.66 7.89 -71.83
N SER A 46 56.67 7.04 -71.62
CA SER A 46 56.55 5.86 -70.76
C SER A 46 56.39 6.18 -69.27
N GLY A 47 56.70 7.40 -68.83
CA GLY A 47 56.51 7.88 -67.46
C GLY A 47 55.10 8.44 -67.25
N ILE A 48 54.58 9.17 -68.24
CA ILE A 48 53.22 9.73 -68.25
C ILE A 48 52.18 8.60 -68.36
N VAL A 49 52.41 7.63 -69.26
CA VAL A 49 51.53 6.47 -69.39
C VAL A 49 51.53 5.63 -68.12
N ARG A 50 52.69 5.44 -67.47
CA ARG A 50 52.77 4.71 -66.18
C ARG A 50 52.10 5.44 -65.02
N SER A 51 52.14 6.78 -64.96
CA SER A 51 51.42 7.51 -63.91
C SER A 51 49.91 7.49 -64.18
N ALA A 52 49.47 7.69 -65.42
CA ALA A 52 48.06 7.63 -65.77
C ALA A 52 47.45 6.24 -65.53
N ILE A 53 48.19 5.16 -65.81
CA ILE A 53 47.78 3.79 -65.50
C ILE A 53 47.73 3.57 -63.98
N ARG A 54 48.72 4.06 -63.22
CA ARG A 54 48.73 3.98 -61.75
C ARG A 54 47.55 4.73 -61.13
N ASP A 55 47.29 5.94 -61.58
CA ASP A 55 46.20 6.79 -61.09
C ASP A 55 44.84 6.16 -61.44
N SER A 56 44.71 5.52 -62.61
CA SER A 56 43.53 4.75 -63.01
C SER A 56 43.30 3.49 -62.15
N LEU A 57 44.36 2.73 -61.86
CA LEU A 57 44.32 1.55 -60.98
C LEU A 57 43.99 1.92 -59.53
N GLU A 58 44.49 3.06 -59.03
CA GLU A 58 44.12 3.60 -57.71
C GLU A 58 42.66 4.04 -57.67
N LEU A 59 42.14 4.61 -58.77
CA LEU A 59 40.72 5.00 -58.91
C LEU A 59 39.80 3.77 -58.91
N GLU A 60 40.17 2.70 -59.63
CA GLU A 60 39.42 1.43 -59.62
C GLU A 60 39.44 0.76 -58.25
N GLY A 61 40.59 0.77 -57.56
CA GLY A 61 40.68 0.29 -56.18
C GLY A 61 39.85 1.12 -55.19
N ALA A 62 39.79 2.44 -55.39
CA ALA A 62 38.95 3.34 -54.59
C ALA A 62 37.45 3.11 -54.85
N LEU A 63 37.06 2.91 -56.11
CA LEU A 63 35.70 2.55 -56.50
C LEU A 63 35.28 1.18 -55.94
N GLY A 64 36.16 0.19 -55.98
CA GLY A 64 35.92 -1.13 -55.39
C GLY A 64 35.72 -1.06 -53.87
N ARG A 65 36.55 -0.28 -53.16
CA ARG A 65 36.36 -0.01 -51.73
C ARG A 65 35.04 0.72 -51.44
N MET A 66 34.69 1.72 -52.26
CA MET A 66 33.45 2.47 -52.11
C MET A 66 32.21 1.60 -52.38
N MET A 67 32.26 0.72 -53.39
CA MET A 67 31.20 -0.26 -53.65
C MET A 67 31.06 -1.26 -52.51
N ASN A 68 32.17 -1.74 -51.94
CA ASN A 68 32.13 -2.66 -50.80
C ASN A 68 31.60 -1.96 -49.53
N LEU A 69 31.96 -0.69 -49.32
CA LEU A 69 31.37 0.15 -48.28
C LEU A 69 29.88 0.35 -48.49
N LEU A 70 29.42 0.64 -49.71
CA LEU A 70 27.99 0.78 -50.02
C LEU A 70 27.23 -0.54 -49.86
N GLN A 71 27.84 -1.68 -50.19
CA GLN A 71 27.26 -3.01 -49.97
C GLN A 71 27.13 -3.30 -48.47
N THR A 72 28.17 -2.99 -47.70
CA THR A 72 28.18 -3.15 -46.24
C THR A 72 27.16 -2.22 -45.59
N LEU A 73 27.07 -0.98 -46.06
CA LEU A 73 26.11 0.02 -45.59
C LEU A 73 24.67 -0.41 -45.92
N ARG A 74 24.44 -0.94 -47.13
CA ARG A 74 23.15 -1.51 -47.54
C ARG A 74 22.75 -2.70 -46.68
N ASN A 75 23.65 -3.66 -46.47
CA ASN A 75 23.34 -4.84 -45.66
C ASN A 75 23.06 -4.44 -44.21
N ARG A 76 23.83 -3.49 -43.66
CA ARG A 76 23.56 -2.92 -42.33
C ARG A 76 22.23 -2.17 -42.26
N ILE A 77 21.86 -1.41 -43.29
CA ILE A 77 20.56 -0.73 -43.36
C ILE A 77 19.43 -1.76 -43.47
N SER A 78 19.61 -2.84 -44.24
CA SER A 78 18.61 -3.90 -44.39
C SER A 78 18.42 -4.69 -43.09
N GLU A 79 19.51 -5.17 -42.48
CA GLU A 79 19.47 -5.87 -41.18
C GLU A 79 18.92 -4.96 -40.06
N SER A 80 19.32 -3.68 -40.06
CA SER A 80 18.78 -2.71 -39.11
C SER A 80 17.33 -2.32 -39.39
N GLY A 81 16.89 -2.35 -40.66
CA GLY A 81 15.53 -2.06 -41.08
C GLY A 81 14.58 -3.21 -40.73
N ASP A 82 14.99 -4.45 -40.95
CA ASP A 82 14.24 -5.65 -40.55
C ASP A 82 14.11 -5.73 -39.03
N GLY A 83 15.20 -5.47 -38.29
CA GLY A 83 15.16 -5.38 -36.82
C GLY A 83 14.22 -4.27 -36.33
N LEU A 84 14.30 -3.08 -36.94
CA LEU A 84 13.43 -1.96 -36.59
C LEU A 84 11.96 -2.19 -36.95
N ALA A 85 11.68 -2.85 -38.07
CA ALA A 85 10.32 -3.23 -38.47
C ALA A 85 9.73 -4.26 -37.49
N VAL A 86 10.50 -5.26 -37.08
CA VAL A 86 10.09 -6.22 -36.05
C VAL A 86 9.81 -5.51 -34.73
N ASP A 87 10.66 -4.61 -34.28
CA ASP A 87 10.45 -3.85 -33.04
C ASP A 87 9.18 -2.97 -33.13
N ILE A 88 8.96 -2.28 -34.26
CA ILE A 88 7.75 -1.48 -34.53
C ILE A 88 6.47 -2.33 -34.47
N LEU A 89 6.51 -3.56 -34.97
CA LEU A 89 5.37 -4.47 -34.95
C LEU A 89 4.99 -4.95 -33.53
N HIS A 90 5.94 -4.98 -32.58
CA HIS A 90 5.68 -5.41 -31.20
C HIS A 90 5.23 -4.26 -30.29
N PHE A 91 5.49 -3.00 -30.63
CA PHE A 91 5.11 -1.84 -29.80
C PHE A 91 3.60 -1.71 -29.50
N PRO A 92 2.66 -1.98 -30.43
CA PRO A 92 1.23 -1.94 -30.12
C PRO A 92 0.83 -2.86 -28.97
N GLU A 93 1.39 -4.07 -28.92
CA GLU A 93 1.12 -5.03 -27.85
C GLU A 93 1.66 -4.54 -26.49
N VAL A 94 2.86 -3.95 -26.49
CA VAL A 94 3.44 -3.33 -25.28
C VAL A 94 2.59 -2.15 -24.80
N LEU A 95 2.10 -1.30 -25.70
CA LEU A 95 1.24 -0.16 -25.35
C LEU A 95 -0.11 -0.62 -24.78
N GLU A 96 -0.72 -1.66 -25.37
CA GLU A 96 -1.96 -2.24 -24.85
C GLU A 96 -1.77 -2.82 -23.43
N SER A 97 -0.63 -3.50 -23.19
CA SER A 97 -0.28 -3.99 -21.85
C SER A 97 -0.10 -2.84 -20.85
N ILE A 98 0.56 -1.74 -21.25
CA ILE A 98 0.72 -0.56 -20.41
C ILE A 98 -0.65 0.05 -20.10
N GLU A 99 -1.54 0.22 -21.09
CA GLU A 99 -2.88 0.78 -20.88
C GLU A 99 -3.72 -0.06 -19.92
N LYS A 100 -3.64 -1.39 -20.03
CA LYS A 100 -4.30 -2.30 -19.09
C LYS A 100 -3.76 -2.12 -17.68
N GLU A 101 -2.44 -2.14 -17.48
CA GLU A 101 -1.82 -1.90 -16.16
C GLU A 101 -2.18 -0.52 -15.59
N GLN A 102 -2.27 0.51 -16.44
CA GLN A 102 -2.73 1.84 -16.03
C GLN A 102 -4.18 1.84 -15.54
N GLY A 103 -5.07 1.14 -16.25
CA GLY A 103 -6.45 0.95 -15.82
C GLY A 103 -6.53 0.27 -14.46
N ASP A 104 -5.76 -0.80 -14.26
CA ASP A 104 -5.68 -1.55 -13.00
C ASP A 104 -5.14 -0.67 -11.86
N PHE A 105 -4.11 0.16 -12.11
CA PHE A 105 -3.59 1.10 -11.11
C PHE A 105 -4.62 2.15 -10.69
N ARG A 106 -5.37 2.73 -11.65
CA ARG A 106 -6.42 3.71 -11.33
C ARG A 106 -7.56 3.10 -10.53
N ALA A 107 -7.98 1.89 -10.91
CA ALA A 107 -9.01 1.16 -10.17
C ALA A 107 -8.56 0.84 -8.73
N ALA A 108 -7.34 0.33 -8.57
CA ALA A 108 -6.76 0.04 -7.27
C ALA A 108 -6.61 1.30 -6.40
N ALA A 109 -6.15 2.41 -6.97
CA ALA A 109 -6.05 3.68 -6.25
C ALA A 109 -7.44 4.21 -5.83
N GLY A 110 -8.45 4.08 -6.69
CA GLY A 110 -9.83 4.44 -6.36
C GLY A 110 -10.41 3.60 -5.21
N GLU A 111 -10.22 2.28 -5.25
CA GLU A 111 -10.63 1.38 -4.17
C GLU A 111 -9.89 1.72 -2.86
N GLN A 112 -8.59 2.02 -2.95
CA GLN A 112 -7.79 2.41 -1.79
C GLN A 112 -8.27 3.73 -1.17
N MET A 113 -8.69 4.72 -1.98
CA MET A 113 -9.30 5.96 -1.49
C MET A 113 -10.64 5.72 -0.81
N GLU A 114 -11.48 4.83 -1.33
CA GLU A 114 -12.76 4.46 -0.71
C GLU A 114 -12.52 3.79 0.65
N ARG A 115 -11.63 2.79 0.72
CA ARG A 115 -11.23 2.15 1.98
C ARG A 115 -10.63 3.14 2.98
N THR A 116 -9.89 4.14 2.51
CA THR A 116 -9.32 5.20 3.34
C THR A 116 -10.40 6.08 3.96
N LYS A 117 -11.46 6.38 3.20
CA LYS A 117 -12.62 7.10 3.71
C LYS A 117 -13.34 6.31 4.80
N ASP A 118 -13.52 5.01 4.60
CA ASP A 118 -14.11 4.13 5.62
C ASP A 118 -13.25 4.08 6.88
N LEU A 119 -11.92 3.98 6.74
CA LEU A 119 -10.98 4.04 7.87
C LEU A 119 -11.04 5.37 8.61
N ALA A 120 -11.21 6.49 7.90
CA ALA A 120 -11.36 7.80 8.53
C ALA A 120 -12.65 7.86 9.37
N THR A 121 -13.78 7.37 8.85
CA THR A 121 -15.03 7.27 9.61
C THR A 121 -14.91 6.35 10.81
N ILE A 122 -14.31 5.17 10.65
CA ILE A 122 -14.04 4.25 11.77
C ILE A 122 -13.16 4.95 12.82
N SER A 123 -12.15 5.71 12.41
CA SER A 123 -11.30 6.45 13.34
C SER A 123 -12.07 7.52 14.13
N GLU A 124 -13.03 8.20 13.52
CA GLU A 124 -13.91 9.16 14.21
C GLU A 124 -14.84 8.46 15.21
N GLU A 125 -15.39 7.30 14.83
CA GLU A 125 -16.21 6.49 15.73
C GLU A 125 -15.39 5.96 16.92
N LEU A 126 -14.16 5.50 16.68
CA LEU A 126 -13.25 5.05 17.73
C LEU A 126 -12.88 6.20 18.70
N ASP A 127 -12.71 7.42 18.20
CA ASP A 127 -12.44 8.61 19.02
C ASP A 127 -13.62 8.91 19.97
N ALA A 128 -14.85 8.78 19.47
CA ALA A 128 -16.05 8.90 20.28
C ALA A 128 -16.14 7.81 21.35
N VAL A 129 -15.85 6.55 21.00
CA VAL A 129 -15.81 5.43 21.95
C VAL A 129 -14.73 5.65 23.02
N ALA A 130 -13.54 6.13 22.62
CA ALA A 130 -12.46 6.45 23.55
C ALA A 130 -12.90 7.53 24.55
N HIS A 131 -13.58 8.59 24.08
CA HIS A 131 -14.17 9.61 24.95
C HIS A 131 -15.22 9.05 25.92
N GLU A 132 -16.10 8.14 25.47
CA GLU A 132 -17.08 7.51 26.34
C GLU A 132 -16.41 6.66 27.43
N ILE A 133 -15.35 5.92 27.08
CA ILE A 133 -14.54 5.15 28.04
C ILE A 133 -13.88 6.08 29.05
N ALA A 134 -13.25 7.17 28.62
CA ALA A 134 -12.65 8.16 29.52
C ALA A 134 -13.67 8.70 30.54
N HIS A 135 -14.87 9.06 30.07
CA HIS A 135 -15.96 9.48 30.95
C HIS A 135 -16.43 8.37 31.90
N ALA A 136 -16.51 7.12 31.42
CA ALA A 136 -16.87 5.98 32.25
C ALA A 136 -15.83 5.74 33.36
N LEU A 137 -14.53 5.83 33.05
CA LEU A 137 -13.43 5.73 34.01
C LEU A 137 -13.51 6.83 35.08
N GLN A 138 -13.78 8.07 34.67
CA GLN A 138 -13.92 9.18 35.60
C GLN A 138 -15.12 8.99 36.55
N ARG A 139 -16.26 8.51 36.03
CA ARG A 139 -17.43 8.17 36.86
C ARG A 139 -17.16 6.99 37.79
N GLY A 140 -16.47 5.96 37.29
CA GLY A 140 -16.05 4.79 38.06
C GLY A 140 -15.15 5.18 39.24
N SER A 141 -14.10 5.95 38.96
CA SER A 141 -13.17 6.48 39.97
C SER A 141 -13.89 7.35 41.01
N GLY A 142 -14.77 8.24 40.56
CA GLY A 142 -15.60 9.05 41.46
C GLY A 142 -16.50 8.20 42.36
N SER A 143 -17.06 7.11 41.83
CA SER A 143 -17.92 6.17 42.57
C SER A 143 -17.12 5.33 43.57
N ALA A 144 -15.96 4.81 43.17
CA ALA A 144 -15.04 4.08 44.05
C ALA A 144 -14.59 4.97 45.22
N ARG A 145 -14.24 6.24 44.96
CA ARG A 145 -13.88 7.19 46.02
C ARG A 145 -15.04 7.44 46.99
N LYS A 146 -16.25 7.64 46.49
CA LYS A 146 -17.45 7.81 47.35
C LYS A 146 -17.73 6.55 48.18
N ALA A 147 -17.56 5.36 47.60
CA ALA A 147 -17.71 4.09 48.30
C ALA A 147 -16.64 3.93 49.38
N GLN A 148 -15.38 4.33 49.13
CA GLN A 148 -14.32 4.35 50.13
C GLN A 148 -14.61 5.32 51.28
N GLU A 149 -15.05 6.55 50.97
CA GLU A 149 -15.46 7.52 51.98
C GLU A 149 -16.64 7.02 52.82
N GLY A 150 -17.64 6.41 52.17
CA GLY A 150 -18.77 5.76 52.82
C GLY A 150 -18.32 4.60 53.73
N GLY A 151 -17.45 3.73 53.23
CA GLY A 151 -16.85 2.64 53.98
C GLY A 151 -16.09 3.12 55.22
N ASN A 152 -15.30 4.19 55.10
CA ASN A 152 -14.60 4.80 56.23
C ASN A 152 -15.56 5.35 57.29
N LYS A 153 -16.65 6.00 56.88
CA LYS A 153 -17.69 6.48 57.80
C LYS A 153 -18.38 5.32 58.52
N ILE A 154 -18.72 4.25 57.80
CA ILE A 154 -19.34 3.06 58.40
C ILE A 154 -18.35 2.39 59.35
N LYS A 155 -17.05 2.30 59.01
CA LYS A 155 -16.01 1.78 59.89
C LYS A 155 -15.93 2.57 61.20
N ALA A 156 -15.98 3.90 61.14
CA ALA A 156 -16.04 4.74 62.34
C ALA A 156 -17.32 4.47 63.16
N ASN A 157 -18.48 4.33 62.49
CA ASN A 157 -19.73 3.97 63.16
C ASN A 157 -19.66 2.60 63.84
N ILE A 158 -19.00 1.60 63.22
CA ILE A 158 -18.79 0.29 63.85
C ILE A 158 -17.90 0.42 65.07
N GLN A 159 -16.83 1.22 65.05
CA GLN A 159 -16.01 1.46 66.24
C GLN A 159 -16.85 2.05 67.38
N HIS A 160 -17.73 3.01 67.07
CA HIS A 160 -18.71 3.53 68.02
C HIS A 160 -19.69 2.47 68.51
N LEU A 161 -20.24 1.65 67.61
CA LEU A 161 -21.15 0.56 67.97
C LEU A 161 -20.46 -0.52 68.80
N HIS A 162 -19.18 -0.80 68.57
CA HIS A 162 -18.40 -1.75 69.36
C HIS A 162 -18.19 -1.22 70.78
N SER A 163 -17.93 0.09 70.92
CA SER A 163 -17.93 0.76 72.23
C SER A 163 -19.28 0.65 72.94
N ILE A 164 -20.38 0.91 72.22
CA ILE A 164 -21.74 0.79 72.76
C ILE A 164 -22.05 -0.65 73.14
N ALA A 165 -21.77 -1.63 72.28
CA ALA A 165 -22.02 -3.04 72.53
C ALA A 165 -21.18 -3.57 73.70
N LYS A 166 -19.93 -3.11 73.82
CA LYS A 166 -19.11 -3.39 75.01
C LYS A 166 -19.75 -2.80 76.26
N GLY A 167 -20.19 -1.54 76.23
CA GLY A 167 -20.92 -0.92 77.34
C GLY A 167 -22.18 -1.69 77.71
N ILE A 168 -22.98 -2.11 76.72
CA ILE A 168 -24.19 -2.92 76.92
C ILE A 168 -23.82 -4.31 77.47
N SER A 169 -22.73 -4.91 77.04
CA SER A 169 -22.26 -6.20 77.55
C SER A 169 -21.82 -6.10 79.00
N ASP A 170 -21.06 -5.05 79.35
CA ASP A 170 -20.64 -4.78 80.72
C ASP A 170 -21.85 -4.53 81.62
N GLU A 171 -22.81 -3.73 81.14
CA GLU A 171 -24.06 -3.43 81.84
C GLU A 171 -24.97 -4.66 81.94
N SER A 172 -25.03 -5.50 80.92
CA SER A 172 -25.75 -6.78 80.94
C SER A 172 -25.11 -7.78 81.89
N SER A 173 -23.78 -7.78 82.02
CA SER A 173 -23.08 -8.58 83.02
C SER A 173 -23.42 -8.09 84.43
N ALA A 174 -23.42 -6.78 84.65
CA ALA A 174 -23.83 -6.18 85.92
C ALA A 174 -25.30 -6.52 86.24
N ILE A 175 -26.20 -6.41 85.26
CA ILE A 175 -27.61 -6.78 85.41
C ILE A 175 -27.77 -8.27 85.67
N ARG A 176 -27.03 -9.17 85.01
CA ARG A 176 -27.04 -10.60 85.35
C ARG A 176 -26.62 -10.83 86.79
N GLN A 177 -25.61 -10.11 87.26
CA GLN A 177 -25.14 -10.23 88.64
C GLN A 177 -26.18 -9.71 89.65
N VAL A 178 -26.81 -8.58 89.34
CA VAL A 178 -27.93 -8.03 90.11
C VAL A 178 -29.10 -9.01 90.09
N ASN A 179 -29.47 -9.57 88.93
CA ASN A 179 -30.57 -10.52 88.82
C ASN A 179 -30.30 -11.83 89.55
N ASP A 180 -29.06 -12.32 89.56
CA ASP A 180 -28.68 -13.52 90.31
C ASP A 180 -28.72 -13.27 91.82
N MET A 181 -28.25 -12.10 92.28
CA MET A 181 -28.41 -11.67 93.68
C MET A 181 -29.87 -11.50 94.05
N LEU A 182 -30.65 -10.77 93.25
CA LEU A 182 -32.06 -10.55 93.49
C LEU A 182 -32.83 -11.87 93.43
N GLY A 183 -32.49 -12.79 92.54
CA GLY A 183 -33.08 -14.13 92.48
C GLY A 183 -32.85 -14.93 93.75
N LYS A 184 -31.66 -14.81 94.36
CA LYS A 184 -31.36 -15.41 95.67
C LYS A 184 -32.12 -14.73 96.81
N GLU A 185 -32.15 -13.40 96.84
CA GLU A 185 -32.91 -12.63 97.83
C GLU A 185 -34.41 -12.90 97.70
N MET A 186 -34.93 -12.99 96.48
CA MET A 186 -36.30 -13.35 96.12
C MET A 186 -36.69 -14.72 96.64
N HIS A 187 -35.81 -15.70 96.49
CA HIS A 187 -36.06 -17.04 97.01
C HIS A 187 -36.21 -17.00 98.54
N GLY A 188 -35.28 -16.33 99.22
CA GLY A 188 -35.37 -16.14 100.68
C GLY A 188 -36.58 -15.31 101.11
N LEU A 189 -36.97 -14.30 100.33
CA LEU A 189 -38.14 -13.48 100.61
C LEU A 189 -39.44 -14.24 100.36
N GLY A 190 -39.47 -15.13 99.36
CA GLY A 190 -40.56 -16.08 99.12
C GLY A 190 -40.80 -16.98 100.32
N ASP A 191 -39.73 -17.53 100.90
CA ASP A 191 -39.80 -18.33 102.13
C ASP A 191 -40.38 -17.51 103.31
N VAL A 192 -39.95 -16.25 103.45
CA VAL A 192 -40.49 -15.33 104.47
C VAL A 192 -41.95 -15.01 104.22
N LEU A 193 -42.35 -14.77 102.97
CA LEU A 193 -43.74 -14.46 102.60
C LEU A 193 -44.67 -15.64 102.88
N VAL A 194 -44.23 -16.89 102.64
CA VAL A 194 -44.99 -18.09 103.02
C VAL A 194 -45.25 -18.14 104.52
N GLU A 195 -44.23 -17.82 105.33
CA GLU A 195 -44.41 -17.78 106.79
C GLU A 195 -45.28 -16.60 107.23
N VAL A 196 -45.17 -15.44 106.58
CA VAL A 196 -46.05 -14.29 106.82
C VAL A 196 -47.50 -14.61 106.46
N GLU A 197 -47.75 -15.29 105.34
CA GLU A 197 -49.09 -15.71 104.92
C GLU A 197 -49.71 -16.68 105.92
N LYS A 198 -48.90 -17.60 106.47
CA LYS A 198 -49.30 -18.47 107.58
C LYS A 198 -49.65 -17.68 108.85
N GLN A 199 -48.88 -16.65 109.19
CA GLN A 199 -49.20 -15.77 110.32
C GLN A 199 -50.44 -14.92 110.09
N ILE A 200 -50.62 -14.37 108.89
CA ILE A 200 -51.83 -13.63 108.48
C ILE A 200 -53.06 -14.52 108.65
N ASN A 201 -53.01 -15.77 108.17
CA ASN A 201 -54.10 -16.73 108.33
C ASN A 201 -54.39 -17.05 109.81
N GLN A 202 -53.36 -17.14 110.65
CA GLN A 202 -53.54 -17.29 112.10
C GLN A 202 -54.20 -16.06 112.73
N VAL A 203 -53.73 -14.84 112.43
CA VAL A 203 -54.28 -13.59 112.96
C VAL A 203 -55.71 -13.36 112.47
N LYS A 204 -56.01 -13.74 111.23
CA LYS A 204 -57.37 -13.74 110.67
C LYS A 204 -58.28 -14.66 111.48
N GLY A 205 -57.86 -15.90 111.70
CA GLY A 205 -58.58 -16.85 112.54
C GLY A 205 -58.79 -16.35 113.97
N LEU A 206 -57.77 -15.73 114.57
CA LEU A 206 -57.88 -15.10 115.89
C LEU A 206 -58.83 -13.91 115.89
N SER A 207 -58.82 -13.08 114.84
CA SER A 207 -59.70 -11.92 114.71
C SER A 207 -61.16 -12.37 114.55
N GLU A 208 -61.42 -13.38 113.72
CA GLU A 208 -62.75 -13.98 113.57
C GLU A 208 -63.24 -14.62 114.87
N GLN A 209 -62.39 -15.36 115.58
CA GLN A 209 -62.70 -15.91 116.89
C GLN A 209 -62.97 -14.82 117.93
N THR A 210 -62.15 -13.77 117.95
CA THR A 210 -62.31 -12.63 118.88
C THR A 210 -63.59 -11.87 118.58
N ASN A 211 -63.93 -11.69 117.30
CA ASN A 211 -65.18 -11.06 116.89
C ASN A 211 -66.40 -11.91 117.29
N MET A 212 -66.32 -13.24 117.13
CA MET A 212 -67.37 -14.15 117.58
C MET A 212 -67.54 -14.16 119.11
N LEU A 213 -66.44 -14.11 119.86
CA LEU A 213 -66.46 -14.01 121.32
C LEU A 213 -67.04 -12.66 121.77
N ALA A 214 -66.68 -11.57 121.11
CA ALA A 214 -67.20 -10.24 121.36
C ALA A 214 -68.70 -10.14 121.05
N LEU A 215 -69.16 -10.71 119.94
CA LEU A 215 -70.58 -10.79 119.59
C LEU A 215 -71.37 -11.58 120.64
N ASN A 216 -70.86 -12.73 121.08
CA ASN A 216 -71.47 -13.51 122.15
C ASN A 216 -71.53 -12.72 123.47
N ALA A 217 -70.49 -11.94 123.79
CA ALA A 217 -70.45 -11.07 124.96
C ALA A 217 -71.43 -9.89 124.84
N SER A 218 -71.58 -9.25 123.66
CA SER A 218 -72.58 -8.20 123.42
C SER A 218 -74.00 -8.74 123.54
N ILE A 219 -74.27 -9.96 123.06
CA ILE A 219 -75.58 -10.63 123.22
C ILE A 219 -75.88 -10.84 124.71
N GLU A 220 -74.94 -11.37 125.48
CA GLU A 220 -75.16 -11.65 126.90
C GLU A 220 -75.23 -10.36 127.74
N ALA A 221 -74.49 -9.31 127.36
CA ALA A 221 -74.58 -7.99 127.97
C ALA A 221 -75.93 -7.31 127.69
N ALA A 222 -76.48 -7.43 126.47
CA ALA A 222 -77.83 -6.97 126.14
C ALA A 222 -78.91 -7.75 126.93
N ARG A 223 -78.67 -9.03 127.21
CA ARG A 223 -79.55 -9.92 127.98
C ARG A 223 -79.63 -9.53 129.46
N ALA A 224 -78.57 -8.95 130.02
CA ALA A 224 -78.49 -8.46 131.40
C ALA A 224 -79.16 -7.09 131.65
N GLY A 225 -79.72 -6.44 130.61
CA GLY A 225 -80.43 -5.18 130.73
C GLY A 225 -79.54 -4.02 131.22
N GLU A 226 -80.04 -3.18 132.14
CA GLU A 226 -79.28 -2.00 132.64
C GLU A 226 -77.96 -2.35 133.34
N TYR A 227 -77.87 -3.53 133.97
CA TYR A 227 -76.64 -3.99 134.65
C TYR A 227 -75.54 -4.44 133.69
N GLY A 228 -75.89 -4.75 132.43
CA GLY A 228 -74.95 -5.20 131.39
C GLY A 228 -74.36 -4.07 130.56
N HIS A 229 -74.79 -2.82 130.76
CA HIS A 229 -74.49 -1.72 129.85
C HIS A 229 -72.98 -1.44 129.70
N GLY A 230 -72.21 -1.49 130.80
CA GLY A 230 -70.76 -1.34 130.74
C GLY A 230 -70.05 -2.49 130.01
N PHE A 231 -70.57 -3.72 130.12
CA PHE A 231 -70.04 -4.88 129.40
C PHE A 231 -70.38 -4.85 127.90
N ALA A 232 -71.56 -4.34 127.53
CA ALA A 232 -71.96 -4.17 126.14
C ALA A 232 -71.03 -3.19 125.40
N VAL A 233 -70.68 -2.06 126.03
CA VAL A 233 -69.73 -1.08 125.45
C VAL A 233 -68.35 -1.70 125.24
N VAL A 234 -67.86 -2.52 126.18
CA VAL A 234 -66.58 -3.22 126.04
C VAL A 234 -66.65 -4.28 124.93
N ALA A 235 -67.72 -5.07 124.88
CA ALA A 235 -67.91 -6.11 123.88
C ALA A 235 -68.02 -5.53 122.46
N ASP A 236 -68.74 -4.42 122.26
CA ASP A 236 -68.77 -3.71 120.98
C ASP A 236 -67.39 -3.13 120.63
N GLY A 237 -66.64 -2.61 121.61
CA GLY A 237 -65.26 -2.17 121.41
C GLY A 237 -64.28 -3.29 121.02
N VAL A 238 -64.46 -4.50 121.54
CA VAL A 238 -63.67 -5.70 121.17
C VAL A 238 -64.08 -6.20 119.78
N SER A 239 -65.37 -6.16 119.44
CA SER A 239 -65.86 -6.51 118.09
C SER A 239 -65.32 -5.54 117.04
N ASP A 240 -65.34 -4.23 117.31
CA ASP A 240 -64.74 -3.21 116.44
C ASP A 240 -63.23 -3.44 116.28
N LEU A 241 -62.51 -3.75 117.36
CA LEU A 241 -61.08 -4.05 117.31
C LEU A 241 -60.80 -5.30 116.45
N ALA A 242 -61.62 -6.34 116.58
CA ALA A 242 -61.50 -7.57 115.82
C ALA A 242 -61.82 -7.35 114.32
N ALA A 243 -62.82 -6.54 114.00
CA ALA A 243 -63.15 -6.13 112.64
C ALA A 243 -61.98 -5.34 112.01
N ARG A 244 -61.44 -4.35 112.74
CA ARG A 244 -60.26 -3.58 112.31
C ARG A 244 -59.02 -4.45 112.11
N SER A 245 -58.84 -5.49 112.94
CA SER A 245 -57.76 -6.47 112.78
C SER A 245 -57.93 -7.31 111.51
N SER A 246 -59.13 -7.81 111.23
CA SER A 246 -59.45 -8.50 109.97
C SER A 246 -59.20 -7.59 108.75
N ASP A 247 -59.57 -6.32 108.81
CA ASP A 247 -59.33 -5.38 107.71
C ASP A 247 -57.84 -5.07 107.52
N ALA A 248 -57.07 -5.02 108.59
CA ALA A 248 -55.61 -4.92 108.53
C ALA A 248 -54.99 -6.15 107.86
N VAL A 249 -55.41 -7.37 108.24
CA VAL A 249 -55.00 -8.64 107.62
C VAL A 249 -55.28 -8.62 106.11
N LYS A 250 -56.48 -8.26 105.67
CA LYS A 250 -56.82 -8.14 104.23
C LYS A 250 -55.95 -7.11 103.50
N SER A 251 -55.50 -6.07 104.19
CA SER A 251 -54.58 -5.08 103.63
C SER A 251 -53.19 -5.67 103.43
N ILE A 252 -52.72 -6.49 104.37
CA ILE A 252 -51.44 -7.20 104.27
C ILE A 252 -51.50 -8.27 103.17
N GLU A 253 -52.57 -9.07 103.08
CA GLU A 253 -52.78 -10.05 101.99
C GLU A 253 -52.67 -9.37 100.61
N ARG A 254 -53.32 -8.21 100.44
CA ARG A 254 -53.22 -7.41 99.20
C ARG A 254 -51.80 -6.91 98.94
N ALA A 255 -51.07 -6.49 99.97
CA ALA A 255 -49.69 -6.05 99.83
C ALA A 255 -48.76 -7.20 99.39
N VAL A 256 -48.90 -8.39 99.99
CA VAL A 256 -48.14 -9.59 99.62
C VAL A 256 -48.45 -10.01 98.17
N GLY A 257 -49.73 -10.07 97.79
CA GLY A 257 -50.12 -10.39 96.42
C GLY A 257 -49.57 -9.39 95.38
N SER A 258 -49.56 -8.10 95.72
CA SER A 258 -48.93 -7.06 94.88
C SER A 258 -47.42 -7.27 94.73
N MET A 259 -46.75 -7.69 95.81
CA MET A 259 -45.31 -7.95 95.83
C MET A 259 -44.94 -9.12 94.92
N ASN A 260 -45.66 -10.24 95.01
CA ASN A 260 -45.46 -11.40 94.12
C ASN A 260 -45.64 -11.03 92.64
N LYS A 261 -46.67 -10.24 92.31
CA LYS A 261 -46.91 -9.79 90.94
C LYS A 261 -45.77 -8.90 90.42
N GLN A 262 -45.18 -8.05 91.26
CA GLN A 262 -44.03 -7.24 90.86
C GLN A 262 -42.80 -8.10 90.56
N PHE A 263 -42.63 -9.24 91.24
CA PHE A 263 -41.51 -10.15 90.98
C PHE A 263 -41.63 -10.90 89.66
N GLU A 264 -42.84 -11.34 89.32
CA GLU A 264 -43.09 -11.98 88.04
C GLU A 264 -42.78 -11.03 86.87
N VAL A 265 -43.27 -9.78 86.95
CA VAL A 265 -42.99 -8.73 85.96
C VAL A 265 -41.49 -8.41 85.87
N TRP A 266 -40.80 -8.40 87.01
CA TRP A 266 -39.36 -8.15 87.03
C TRP A 266 -38.57 -9.29 86.35
N SER A 267 -38.91 -10.55 86.62
CA SER A 267 -38.26 -11.72 86.01
C SER A 267 -38.46 -11.76 84.50
N GLU A 268 -39.65 -11.40 84.02
CA GLU A 268 -39.94 -11.30 82.59
C GLU A 268 -39.08 -10.22 81.92
N ARG A 269 -39.04 -9.01 82.50
CA ARG A 269 -38.20 -7.90 82.00
C ARG A 269 -36.71 -8.22 81.98
N ALA A 270 -36.23 -8.93 82.99
CA ALA A 270 -34.85 -9.40 83.09
C ALA A 270 -34.49 -10.33 81.92
N ASN A 271 -35.36 -11.28 81.59
CA ASN A 271 -35.16 -12.20 80.48
C ASN A 271 -35.21 -11.47 79.12
N ASP A 272 -36.18 -10.58 78.93
CA ASP A 272 -36.31 -9.78 77.70
C ASP A 272 -35.05 -8.94 77.45
N GLN A 273 -34.51 -8.33 78.50
CA GLN A 273 -33.30 -7.52 78.40
C GLN A 273 -32.08 -8.36 78.00
N MET A 274 -31.94 -9.60 78.50
CA MET A 274 -30.87 -10.50 78.08
C MET A 274 -30.97 -10.86 76.60
N GLN A 275 -32.18 -11.18 76.11
CA GLN A 275 -32.38 -11.48 74.68
C GLN A 275 -32.09 -10.27 73.79
N GLN A 276 -32.41 -9.06 74.24
CA GLN A 276 -32.14 -7.83 73.50
C GLN A 276 -30.64 -7.59 73.34
N THR A 277 -29.84 -7.85 74.38
CA THR A 277 -28.38 -7.77 74.31
C THR A 277 -27.78 -8.76 73.32
N ASP A 278 -28.26 -10.00 73.32
CA ASP A 278 -27.76 -11.03 72.39
C ASP A 278 -28.04 -10.64 70.93
N ARG A 279 -29.22 -10.06 70.64
CA ARG A 279 -29.55 -9.52 69.31
C ARG A 279 -28.62 -8.37 68.90
N ILE A 280 -28.31 -7.46 69.81
CA ILE A 280 -27.39 -6.34 69.53
C ILE A 280 -26.00 -6.86 69.16
N ASN A 281 -25.49 -7.85 69.89
CA ASN A 281 -24.18 -8.46 69.58
C ASN A 281 -24.15 -9.12 68.20
N GLN A 282 -25.22 -9.82 67.82
CA GLN A 282 -25.34 -10.41 66.48
C GLN A 282 -25.34 -9.33 65.38
N SER A 283 -26.11 -8.26 65.54
CA SER A 283 -26.15 -7.15 64.57
C SER A 283 -24.79 -6.46 64.40
N VAL A 284 -23.98 -6.36 65.46
CA VAL A 284 -22.62 -5.80 65.37
C VAL A 284 -21.71 -6.71 64.53
N GLN A 285 -21.77 -8.02 64.70
CA GLN A 285 -20.99 -8.97 63.91
C GLN A 285 -21.36 -8.95 62.42
N GLU A 286 -22.66 -8.86 62.10
CA GLU A 286 -23.14 -8.73 60.72
C GLU A 286 -22.60 -7.45 60.06
N LEU A 287 -22.60 -6.33 60.78
CA LEU A 287 -22.05 -5.06 60.29
C LEU A 287 -20.54 -5.15 60.00
N GLU A 288 -19.77 -5.85 60.86
CA GLU A 288 -18.34 -6.07 60.63
C GLU A 288 -18.09 -6.84 59.33
N HIS A 289 -18.90 -7.87 59.04
CA HIS A 289 -18.82 -8.63 57.79
C HIS A 289 -19.14 -7.75 56.56
N ILE A 290 -20.20 -6.94 56.63
CA ILE A 290 -20.59 -6.02 55.54
C ILE A 290 -19.45 -5.06 55.22
N ILE A 291 -18.76 -4.53 56.24
CA ILE A 291 -17.64 -3.61 56.02
C ILE A 291 -16.47 -4.28 55.34
N LYS A 292 -16.10 -5.49 55.77
CA LYS A 292 -15.03 -6.25 55.13
C LYS A 292 -15.33 -6.47 53.65
N SER A 293 -16.54 -6.94 53.33
CA SER A 293 -16.98 -7.14 51.95
C SER A 293 -16.98 -5.84 51.13
N ASN A 294 -17.40 -4.72 51.72
CA ASN A 294 -17.38 -3.42 51.05
C ASN A 294 -15.95 -2.93 50.77
N THR A 295 -14.99 -3.17 51.67
CA THR A 295 -13.57 -2.84 51.43
C THR A 295 -13.00 -3.67 50.28
N GLU A 296 -13.22 -4.99 50.29
CA GLU A 296 -12.77 -5.89 49.20
C GLU A 296 -13.39 -5.49 47.85
N PHE A 297 -14.67 -5.12 47.84
CA PHE A 297 -15.35 -4.62 46.65
C PHE A 297 -14.72 -3.34 46.11
N VAL A 298 -14.42 -2.36 46.97
CA VAL A 298 -13.79 -1.09 46.54
C VAL A 298 -12.39 -1.33 45.99
N GLU A 299 -11.59 -2.21 46.60
CA GLU A 299 -10.26 -2.58 46.09
C GLU A 299 -10.34 -3.24 44.70
N SER A 300 -11.32 -4.14 44.50
CA SER A 300 -11.58 -4.76 43.19
C SER A 300 -11.92 -3.72 42.12
N VAL A 301 -12.85 -2.81 42.43
CA VAL A 301 -13.26 -1.74 41.50
C VAL A 301 -12.07 -0.83 41.16
N GLN A 302 -11.20 -0.53 42.12
CA GLN A 302 -10.02 0.29 41.87
C GLN A 302 -9.02 -0.39 40.93
N SER A 303 -8.78 -1.69 41.11
CA SER A 303 -7.93 -2.47 40.20
C SER A 303 -8.50 -2.56 38.78
N GLU A 304 -9.82 -2.71 38.64
CA GLU A 304 -10.49 -2.68 37.33
C GLU A 304 -10.35 -1.32 36.64
N ILE A 305 -10.46 -0.22 37.39
CA ILE A 305 -10.25 1.14 36.86
C ILE A 305 -8.81 1.32 36.37
N GLU A 306 -7.82 0.86 37.11
CA GLU A 306 -6.40 0.94 36.69
C GLU A 306 -6.15 0.16 35.39
N THR A 307 -6.65 -1.08 35.33
CA THR A 307 -6.54 -1.93 34.12
C THR A 307 -7.23 -1.29 32.91
N SER A 308 -8.44 -0.76 33.13
CA SER A 308 -9.22 -0.11 32.07
C SER A 308 -8.60 1.21 31.62
N THR A 309 -7.93 1.94 32.52
CA THR A 309 -7.17 3.15 32.18
C THR A 309 -5.97 2.81 31.29
N SER A 310 -5.23 1.75 31.60
CA SER A 310 -4.14 1.28 30.74
C SER A 310 -4.64 0.90 29.35
N SER A 311 -5.78 0.21 29.27
CA SER A 311 -6.38 -0.20 27.99
C SER A 311 -6.88 1.00 27.18
N TYR A 312 -7.42 2.02 27.85
CA TYR A 312 -7.83 3.28 27.23
C TYR A 312 -6.64 4.03 26.60
N LEU A 313 -5.50 4.10 27.30
CA LEU A 313 -4.30 4.75 26.76
C LEU A 313 -3.74 4.01 25.53
N ASP A 314 -3.77 2.68 25.52
CA ASP A 314 -3.39 1.87 24.36
C ASP A 314 -4.34 2.11 23.18
N LEU A 315 -5.65 2.17 23.44
CA LEU A 315 -6.65 2.50 22.42
C LEU A 315 -6.42 3.88 21.81
N GLU A 316 -6.14 4.92 22.62
CA GLU A 316 -5.82 6.25 22.10
C GLU A 316 -4.59 6.24 21.19
N GLN A 317 -3.52 5.52 21.57
CA GLN A 317 -2.34 5.38 20.71
C GLN A 317 -2.69 4.71 19.38
N GLN A 318 -3.48 3.63 19.40
CA GLN A 318 -3.90 2.93 18.19
C GLN A 318 -4.74 3.83 17.27
N ILE A 319 -5.64 4.66 17.84
CA ILE A 319 -6.42 5.63 17.07
C ILE A 319 -5.51 6.62 16.34
N GLU A 320 -4.50 7.16 17.03
CA GLU A 320 -3.55 8.09 16.42
C GLU A 320 -2.71 7.44 15.31
N GLU A 321 -2.27 6.19 15.51
CA GLU A 321 -1.57 5.42 14.48
C GLU A 321 -2.46 5.13 13.26
N ILE A 322 -3.75 4.83 13.47
CA ILE A 322 -4.73 4.66 12.40
C ILE A 322 -4.92 5.96 11.64
N LYS A 323 -5.09 7.10 12.31
CA LYS A 323 -5.20 8.43 11.65
C LYS A 323 -3.99 8.70 10.75
N LYS A 324 -2.78 8.49 11.28
CA LYS A 324 -1.54 8.68 10.53
C LYS A 324 -1.44 7.76 9.32
N THR A 325 -1.72 6.47 9.52
CA THR A 325 -1.67 5.46 8.45
C THR A 325 -2.70 5.76 7.36
N THR A 326 -3.91 6.15 7.75
CA THR A 326 -4.99 6.57 6.84
C THR A 326 -4.56 7.76 5.98
N SER A 327 -3.94 8.78 6.57
CA SER A 327 -3.38 9.92 5.82
C SER A 327 -2.32 9.48 4.81
N LEU A 328 -1.37 8.63 5.21
CA LEU A 328 -0.31 8.14 4.33
C LEU A 328 -0.85 7.32 3.16
N ILE A 329 -1.88 6.51 3.40
CA ILE A 329 -2.56 5.72 2.37
C ILE A 329 -3.28 6.66 1.38
N SER A 330 -3.97 7.69 1.88
CA SER A 330 -4.63 8.72 1.06
C SER A 330 -3.65 9.42 0.11
N ASP A 331 -2.52 9.87 0.66
CA ASP A 331 -1.47 10.56 -0.09
C ASP A 331 -0.87 9.63 -1.15
N SER A 332 -0.60 8.37 -0.79
CA SER A 332 -0.07 7.35 -1.71
C SER A 332 -1.05 7.05 -2.85
N ALA A 333 -2.35 6.93 -2.57
CA ALA A 333 -3.36 6.68 -3.60
C ALA A 333 -3.49 7.86 -4.58
N THR A 334 -3.38 9.09 -4.06
CA THR A 334 -3.35 10.31 -4.88
C THR A 334 -2.10 10.34 -5.78
N GLU A 335 -0.93 9.97 -5.24
CA GLU A 335 0.32 9.91 -6.01
C GLU A 335 0.27 8.82 -7.08
N ILE A 336 -0.24 7.63 -6.77
CA ILE A 336 -0.44 6.54 -7.74
C ILE A 336 -1.34 7.00 -8.88
N SER A 337 -2.45 7.67 -8.56
CA SER A 337 -3.38 8.21 -9.57
C SER A 337 -2.70 9.22 -10.49
N ALA A 338 -1.93 10.16 -9.94
CA ALA A 338 -1.19 11.15 -10.71
C ALA A 338 -0.10 10.52 -11.59
N ARG A 339 0.64 9.53 -11.07
CA ARG A 339 1.64 8.77 -11.83
C ARG A 339 0.98 7.97 -12.95
N ALA A 340 -0.20 7.42 -12.71
CA ALA A 340 -0.92 6.66 -13.72
C ALA A 340 -1.35 7.55 -14.90
N GLU A 341 -1.85 8.75 -14.63
CA GLU A 341 -2.15 9.75 -15.65
C GLU A 341 -0.90 10.19 -16.43
N TYR A 342 0.24 10.35 -15.75
CA TYR A 342 1.51 10.67 -16.40
C TYR A 342 1.96 9.57 -17.38
N ILE A 343 1.89 8.30 -16.96
CA ILE A 343 2.28 7.16 -17.80
C ILE A 343 1.32 7.03 -18.99
N HIS A 344 0.01 7.20 -18.78
CA HIS A 344 -0.96 7.21 -19.86
C HIS A 344 -0.62 8.27 -20.93
N GLY A 345 -0.35 9.51 -20.50
CA GLY A 345 0.08 10.55 -21.43
C GLY A 345 1.44 10.28 -22.10
N ALA A 346 2.34 9.52 -21.46
CA ALA A 346 3.59 9.08 -22.07
C ALA A 346 3.37 8.00 -23.13
N ALA A 347 2.47 7.05 -22.88
CA ALA A 347 2.09 6.02 -23.84
C ALA A 347 1.49 6.63 -25.12
N ASP A 348 0.65 7.66 -24.99
CA ASP A 348 0.11 8.39 -26.14
C ASP A 348 1.18 9.09 -26.97
N ARG A 349 2.20 9.67 -26.33
CA ARG A 349 3.33 10.28 -27.04
C ARG A 349 4.15 9.22 -27.79
N ILE A 350 4.46 8.10 -27.14
CA ILE A 350 5.18 6.98 -27.77
C ILE A 350 4.42 6.47 -28.99
N ARG A 351 3.09 6.31 -28.88
CA ARG A 351 2.23 5.92 -29.99
C ARG A 351 2.34 6.87 -31.18
N ALA A 352 2.33 8.18 -30.93
CA ALA A 352 2.50 9.19 -31.96
C ALA A 352 3.90 9.14 -32.62
N ASP A 353 4.95 8.98 -31.80
CA ASP A 353 6.34 8.89 -32.28
C ASP A 353 6.57 7.64 -33.15
N ILE A 354 5.98 6.50 -32.79
CA ILE A 354 6.04 5.27 -33.59
C ILE A 354 5.33 5.46 -34.93
N GLY A 355 4.15 6.08 -34.94
CA GLY A 355 3.46 6.39 -36.19
C GLY A 355 4.28 7.28 -37.12
N ASN A 356 5.04 8.24 -36.57
CA ASN A 356 5.96 9.06 -37.34
C ASN A 356 7.16 8.25 -37.87
N LEU A 357 7.73 7.39 -37.01
CA LEU A 357 8.88 6.56 -37.36
C LEU A 357 8.55 5.58 -38.49
N ASP A 358 7.40 4.89 -38.40
CA ASP A 358 6.90 3.99 -39.45
C ASP A 358 6.79 4.71 -40.81
N SER A 359 6.21 5.91 -40.83
CA SER A 359 6.11 6.73 -42.04
C SER A 359 7.48 7.08 -42.63
N ARG A 360 8.45 7.45 -41.78
CA ARG A 360 9.81 7.81 -42.22
C ARG A 360 10.61 6.62 -42.75
N ILE A 361 10.42 5.43 -42.15
CA ILE A 361 11.06 4.20 -42.63
C ILE A 361 10.52 3.84 -44.00
N ASN A 362 9.20 3.84 -44.18
CA ASN A 362 8.59 3.56 -45.47
C ASN A 362 9.11 4.51 -46.56
N GLN A 363 9.22 5.80 -46.26
CA GLN A 363 9.80 6.79 -47.18
C GLN A 363 11.29 6.53 -47.51
N ALA A 364 12.10 6.11 -46.54
CA ALA A 364 13.52 5.83 -46.75
C ALA A 364 13.76 4.57 -47.61
N VAL A 365 12.92 3.54 -47.43
CA VAL A 365 13.00 2.29 -48.22
C VAL A 365 12.64 2.55 -49.69
N GLU A 366 11.60 3.34 -49.95
CA GLU A 366 11.23 3.76 -51.32
C GLU A 366 12.38 4.53 -52.01
N SER A 367 13.09 5.39 -51.27
CA SER A 367 14.15 6.23 -51.81
C SER A 367 15.42 5.49 -52.27
N ILE A 368 15.75 4.33 -51.68
CA ILE A 368 17.06 3.65 -51.82
C ILE A 368 16.99 2.37 -52.67
N THR A 369 15.81 1.89 -53.03
CA THR A 369 15.63 0.63 -53.77
C THR A 369 15.39 0.84 -55.27
N ASN A 370 15.28 -0.25 -56.06
CA ASN A 370 14.90 -0.23 -57.49
C ASN A 370 13.54 0.45 -57.78
N GLN A 371 12.86 0.93 -56.74
CA GLN A 371 11.60 1.67 -56.79
C GLN A 371 11.81 3.17 -56.99
N ASN A 372 13.03 3.70 -56.82
CA ASN A 372 13.39 5.07 -57.17
C ASN A 372 13.79 5.17 -58.65
N PRO A 373 12.99 5.82 -59.50
CA PRO A 373 13.24 5.85 -60.95
C PRO A 373 14.42 6.75 -61.33
N GLU A 374 14.74 7.80 -60.56
CA GLU A 374 15.91 8.65 -60.83
C GLU A 374 17.23 7.92 -60.59
N TRP A 375 17.33 7.20 -59.47
CA TRP A 375 18.52 6.40 -59.15
C TRP A 375 18.73 5.32 -60.22
N LEU A 376 17.65 4.63 -60.60
CA LEU A 376 17.72 3.55 -61.57
C LEU A 376 18.07 4.05 -62.99
N LEU A 377 17.59 5.23 -63.37
CA LEU A 377 17.92 5.86 -64.64
C LEU A 377 19.44 6.13 -64.74
N GLU A 378 20.03 6.72 -63.71
CA GLU A 378 21.48 6.96 -63.67
C GLU A 378 22.29 5.65 -63.63
N PHE A 379 21.80 4.63 -62.91
CA PHE A 379 22.40 3.31 -62.89
C PHE A 379 22.47 2.68 -64.29
N LEU A 380 21.35 2.70 -65.03
CA LEU A 380 21.25 2.13 -66.38
C LEU A 380 22.15 2.86 -67.39
N ARG A 381 22.15 4.20 -67.39
CA ARG A 381 23.04 5.01 -68.23
C ARG A 381 24.51 4.65 -68.04
N ARG A 382 24.91 4.42 -66.79
CA ARG A 382 26.28 4.00 -66.47
C ARG A 382 26.58 2.59 -66.97
N ARG A 383 25.64 1.65 -66.88
CA ARG A 383 25.82 0.29 -67.41
C ARG A 383 25.93 0.28 -68.93
N ARG A 384 25.13 1.09 -69.63
CA ARG A 384 25.25 1.28 -71.09
C ARG A 384 26.66 1.74 -71.48
N LYS A 385 27.20 2.72 -70.76
CA LYS A 385 28.58 3.21 -70.97
C LYS A 385 29.65 2.15 -70.72
N ASP A 386 29.46 1.28 -69.72
CA ASP A 386 30.38 0.17 -69.48
C ASP A 386 30.39 -0.83 -70.64
N HIS A 387 29.23 -1.12 -71.25
CA HIS A 387 29.16 -2.01 -72.41
C HIS A 387 29.80 -1.41 -73.67
N LEU A 388 29.69 -0.09 -73.88
CA LEU A 388 30.43 0.58 -74.96
C LEU A 388 31.95 0.40 -74.81
N LYS A 389 32.47 0.53 -73.59
CA LYS A 389 33.90 0.31 -73.31
C LYS A 389 34.28 -1.15 -73.48
N TRP A 390 33.41 -2.07 -73.05
CA TRP A 390 33.60 -3.50 -73.23
C TRP A 390 33.67 -3.86 -74.72
N MET A 391 32.75 -3.35 -75.54
CA MET A 391 32.75 -3.53 -77.01
C MET A 391 34.04 -2.99 -77.65
N ALA A 392 34.49 -1.81 -77.24
CA ALA A 392 35.76 -1.26 -77.73
C ALA A 392 36.97 -2.13 -77.34
N SER A 393 36.92 -2.77 -76.17
CA SER A 393 37.98 -3.69 -75.71
C SER A 393 37.97 -5.00 -76.48
N VAL A 394 36.79 -5.55 -76.77
CA VAL A 394 36.62 -6.72 -77.66
C VAL A 394 37.19 -6.41 -79.05
N ASP A 395 36.83 -5.26 -79.63
CA ASP A 395 37.33 -4.83 -80.93
C ASP A 395 38.86 -4.67 -80.96
N ALA A 396 39.45 -4.13 -79.88
CA ALA A 396 40.89 -4.01 -79.76
C ALA A 396 41.58 -5.38 -79.68
N ALA A 397 41.00 -6.34 -78.94
CA ALA A 397 41.51 -7.70 -78.83
C ALA A 397 41.45 -8.45 -80.18
N ILE A 398 40.35 -8.28 -80.92
CA ILE A 398 40.21 -8.80 -82.29
C ILE A 398 41.28 -8.22 -83.21
N ALA A 399 41.49 -6.90 -83.19
CA ALA A 399 42.47 -6.24 -84.05
C ALA A 399 43.92 -6.64 -83.72
N ALA A 400 44.22 -6.91 -82.45
CA ALA A 400 45.51 -7.41 -82.00
C ALA A 400 45.73 -8.91 -82.27
N MET A 401 44.67 -9.65 -82.63
CA MET A 401 44.66 -11.12 -82.69
C MET A 401 45.18 -11.74 -81.38
N ASP A 402 44.79 -11.16 -80.25
CA ASP A 402 45.20 -11.57 -78.92
C ASP A 402 43.98 -12.05 -78.12
N ALA A 403 43.87 -13.37 -77.93
CA ALA A 403 42.78 -13.99 -77.19
C ALA A 403 42.83 -13.66 -75.69
N GLU A 404 44.02 -13.38 -75.12
CA GLU A 404 44.17 -13.03 -73.71
C GLU A 404 43.77 -11.58 -73.42
N ALA A 405 43.70 -10.73 -74.46
CA ALA A 405 43.27 -9.33 -74.35
C ALA A 405 41.74 -9.15 -74.30
N PHE A 406 40.94 -10.21 -74.45
CA PHE A 406 39.49 -10.09 -74.36
C PHE A 406 39.03 -9.73 -72.94
N PRO A 407 38.06 -8.82 -72.80
CA PRO A 407 37.46 -8.49 -71.51
C PRO A 407 36.64 -9.66 -70.95
N GLN A 408 36.12 -9.56 -69.72
CA GLN A 408 35.28 -10.61 -69.12
C GLN A 408 34.13 -11.04 -70.05
N LEU A 409 34.13 -12.32 -70.43
CA LEU A 409 33.19 -12.90 -71.38
C LEU A 409 31.97 -13.54 -70.72
N ASP A 410 32.05 -13.84 -69.42
CA ASP A 410 30.90 -14.38 -68.67
C ASP A 410 29.87 -13.27 -68.39
N HIS A 411 28.73 -13.35 -69.09
CA HIS A 411 27.62 -12.41 -68.93
C HIS A 411 27.12 -12.30 -67.50
N THR A 412 27.22 -13.35 -66.67
CA THR A 412 26.74 -13.29 -65.27
C THR A 412 27.69 -12.52 -64.34
N LYS A 413 28.94 -12.31 -64.76
CA LYS A 413 29.99 -11.67 -63.96
C LYS A 413 30.17 -10.18 -64.23
N CYS A 414 29.57 -9.64 -65.29
CA CYS A 414 29.60 -8.21 -65.53
C CYS A 414 28.63 -7.49 -64.57
N ASN A 415 28.87 -6.20 -64.32
CA ASN A 415 28.05 -5.43 -63.36
C ASN A 415 26.56 -5.35 -63.75
N MET A 416 26.25 -5.44 -65.05
CA MET A 416 24.87 -5.48 -65.54
C MET A 416 24.26 -6.87 -65.37
N GLY A 417 24.99 -7.95 -65.68
CA GLY A 417 24.54 -9.31 -65.43
C GLY A 417 24.29 -9.57 -63.95
N LEU A 418 25.18 -9.10 -63.07
CA LEU A 418 24.94 -9.15 -61.63
C LEU A 418 23.65 -8.46 -61.20
N TRP A 419 23.24 -7.40 -61.91
CA TRP A 419 21.99 -6.70 -61.64
C TRP A 419 20.80 -7.42 -62.26
N ILE A 420 20.84 -7.80 -63.55
CA ILE A 420 19.77 -8.56 -64.24
C ILE A 420 19.38 -9.81 -63.43
N TYR A 421 20.35 -10.54 -62.89
CA TYR A 421 20.07 -11.79 -62.17
C TYR A 421 19.78 -11.63 -60.67
N LYS A 422 20.01 -10.44 -60.07
CA LYS A 422 19.86 -10.25 -58.61
C LYS A 422 18.96 -9.07 -58.22
N ALA A 423 18.55 -8.24 -59.17
CA ALA A 423 17.69 -7.10 -58.89
C ALA A 423 16.29 -7.55 -58.51
N VAL A 424 15.76 -6.98 -57.43
CA VAL A 424 14.34 -7.13 -57.07
C VAL A 424 13.58 -5.99 -57.73
N VAL A 425 12.71 -6.31 -58.67
CA VAL A 425 11.86 -5.36 -59.39
C VAL A 425 10.43 -5.50 -58.88
N SER A 426 9.80 -4.39 -58.49
CA SER A 426 8.55 -4.41 -57.72
C SER A 426 7.28 -4.30 -58.58
N SER A 427 7.32 -3.60 -59.73
CA SER A 427 6.16 -3.46 -60.60
C SER A 427 6.23 -4.38 -61.83
N ASP A 428 5.07 -4.87 -62.26
CA ASP A 428 4.96 -5.75 -63.43
C ASP A 428 5.43 -5.05 -64.72
N SER A 429 5.17 -3.75 -64.85
CA SER A 429 5.62 -2.94 -65.97
C SER A 429 7.14 -2.80 -66.00
N GLN A 430 7.78 -2.59 -64.85
CA GLN A 430 9.22 -2.49 -64.74
C GLN A 430 9.88 -3.86 -64.96
N ARG A 431 9.27 -4.94 -64.46
CA ARG A 431 9.74 -6.32 -64.63
C ARG A 431 9.78 -6.71 -66.10
N GLN A 432 8.74 -6.36 -66.86
CA GLN A 432 8.66 -6.64 -68.29
C GLN A 432 9.85 -6.04 -69.06
N VAL A 433 10.20 -4.78 -68.79
CA VAL A 433 11.32 -4.11 -69.48
C VAL A 433 12.67 -4.62 -68.96
N HIS A 434 12.79 -4.90 -67.66
CA HIS A 434 13.98 -5.51 -67.05
C HIS A 434 14.33 -6.87 -67.66
N ASP A 435 13.37 -7.81 -67.68
CA ASP A 435 13.62 -9.18 -68.12
C ASP A 435 13.93 -9.24 -69.63
N SER A 436 13.44 -8.25 -70.40
CA SER A 436 13.73 -8.15 -71.85
C SER A 436 15.21 -7.93 -72.19
N MET A 437 16.03 -7.51 -71.22
CA MET A 437 17.46 -7.26 -71.39
C MET A 437 18.32 -8.52 -71.28
N GLU A 438 17.82 -9.58 -70.62
CA GLU A 438 18.62 -10.77 -70.29
C GLU A 438 19.13 -11.49 -71.53
N GLU A 439 18.23 -11.81 -72.46
CA GLU A 439 18.55 -12.64 -73.63
C GLU A 439 19.52 -11.95 -74.61
N PRO A 440 19.30 -10.68 -75.00
CA PRO A 440 20.25 -9.96 -75.84
C PRO A 440 21.63 -9.84 -75.16
N HIS A 441 21.67 -9.54 -73.86
CA HIS A 441 22.90 -9.44 -73.07
C HIS A 441 23.69 -10.76 -73.04
N ARG A 442 23.01 -11.90 -72.83
CA ARG A 442 23.62 -13.23 -72.90
C ARG A 442 24.22 -13.50 -74.28
N ARG A 443 23.48 -13.18 -75.35
CA ARG A 443 23.94 -13.36 -76.74
C ARG A 443 25.15 -12.50 -77.07
N LEU A 444 25.25 -11.27 -76.55
CA LEU A 444 26.40 -10.38 -76.79
C LEU A 444 27.69 -11.02 -76.28
N HIS A 445 27.66 -11.46 -75.03
CA HIS A 445 28.78 -12.11 -74.36
C HIS A 445 29.13 -13.46 -75.02
N ALA A 446 28.14 -14.27 -75.38
CA ALA A 446 28.35 -15.53 -76.10
C ALA A 446 29.03 -15.30 -77.45
N THR A 447 28.59 -14.29 -78.21
CA THR A 447 29.16 -13.96 -79.52
C THR A 447 30.62 -13.49 -79.38
N ALA A 448 30.94 -12.67 -78.37
CA ALA A 448 32.33 -12.29 -78.11
C ALA A 448 33.20 -13.48 -77.66
N SER A 449 32.64 -14.43 -76.93
CA SER A 449 33.34 -15.67 -76.55
C SER A 449 33.66 -16.54 -77.75
N GLU A 450 32.72 -16.69 -78.69
CA GLU A 450 32.96 -17.38 -79.96
C GLU A 450 34.07 -16.71 -80.77
N ILE A 451 34.11 -15.38 -80.80
CA ILE A 451 35.17 -14.64 -81.49
C ILE A 451 36.53 -14.84 -80.78
N ALA A 452 36.58 -14.81 -79.46
CA ALA A 452 37.80 -15.07 -78.70
C ALA A 452 38.35 -16.49 -79.00
N ASP A 453 37.49 -17.49 -79.07
CA ASP A 453 37.86 -18.85 -79.46
C ASP A 453 38.42 -18.90 -80.89
N MET A 454 37.81 -18.20 -81.85
CA MET A 454 38.32 -18.12 -83.23
C MET A 454 39.70 -17.45 -83.30
N VAL A 455 39.91 -16.37 -82.53
CA VAL A 455 41.21 -15.68 -82.42
C VAL A 455 42.27 -16.62 -81.83
N SER A 456 41.93 -17.40 -80.80
CA SER A 456 42.87 -18.35 -80.17
C SER A 456 43.33 -19.48 -81.12
N ARG A 457 42.48 -19.86 -82.09
CA ARG A 457 42.76 -20.90 -83.09
C ARG A 457 43.47 -20.35 -84.34
N GLY A 458 43.65 -19.04 -84.45
CA GLY A 458 44.24 -18.38 -85.61
C GLY A 458 43.36 -18.40 -86.87
N GLU A 459 42.06 -18.63 -86.71
CA GLU A 459 41.09 -18.75 -87.81
C GLU A 459 40.59 -17.35 -88.24
N GLY A 460 41.36 -16.66 -89.09
CA GLY A 460 40.99 -15.33 -89.58
C GLY A 460 39.74 -15.30 -90.49
N SER A 461 39.40 -16.42 -91.13
CA SER A 461 38.24 -16.50 -92.01
C SER A 461 36.93 -16.65 -91.21
N GLY A 462 36.19 -15.56 -91.06
CA GLY A 462 34.87 -15.55 -90.41
C GLY A 462 34.74 -14.59 -89.23
N ILE A 463 35.87 -14.11 -88.68
CA ILE A 463 35.90 -13.13 -87.58
C ILE A 463 35.14 -11.85 -87.95
N ASP A 464 35.31 -11.33 -89.17
CA ASP A 464 34.61 -10.13 -89.64
C ASP A 464 33.08 -10.31 -89.72
N SER A 465 32.61 -11.53 -90.01
CA SER A 465 31.17 -11.84 -90.01
C SER A 465 30.63 -11.86 -88.59
N LYS A 466 31.30 -12.56 -87.68
CA LYS A 466 30.90 -12.64 -86.26
C LYS A 466 31.02 -11.30 -85.53
N ARG A 467 31.97 -10.46 -85.91
CA ARG A 467 32.08 -9.08 -85.42
C ARG A 467 30.89 -8.21 -85.84
N LYS A 468 30.35 -8.40 -87.05
CA LYS A 468 29.09 -7.75 -87.47
C LYS A 468 27.91 -8.26 -86.67
N ASP A 469 27.83 -9.57 -86.42
CA ASP A 469 26.79 -10.16 -85.56
C ASP A 469 26.86 -9.59 -84.14
N LEU A 470 28.06 -9.43 -83.58
CA LEU A 470 28.26 -8.79 -82.27
C LEU A 470 27.76 -7.35 -82.25
N GLY A 471 28.01 -6.58 -83.32
CA GLY A 471 27.48 -5.22 -83.48
C GLY A 471 25.94 -5.19 -83.52
N ALA A 472 25.31 -6.10 -84.26
CA ALA A 472 23.86 -6.21 -84.34
C ALA A 472 23.22 -6.58 -82.98
N VAL A 473 23.84 -7.48 -82.21
CA VAL A 473 23.38 -7.82 -80.86
C VAL A 473 23.56 -6.65 -79.89
N TYR A 474 24.61 -5.84 -80.06
CA TYR A 474 24.80 -4.63 -79.26
C TYR A 474 23.73 -3.58 -79.55
N GLU A 475 23.33 -3.39 -80.81
CA GLU A 475 22.21 -2.51 -81.18
C GLU A 475 20.91 -2.96 -80.50
N GLU A 476 20.63 -4.26 -80.49
CA GLU A 476 19.46 -4.82 -79.79
C GLU A 476 19.47 -4.51 -78.28
N ILE A 477 20.64 -4.59 -77.63
CA ILE A 477 20.78 -4.21 -76.20
C ILE A 477 20.62 -2.71 -76.01
N ALA A 478 21.17 -1.90 -76.90
CA ALA A 478 21.07 -0.44 -76.83
C ALA A 478 19.60 0.02 -76.92
N ASP A 479 18.81 -0.62 -77.78
CA ASP A 479 17.37 -0.38 -77.90
C ASP A 479 16.63 -0.72 -76.60
N ARG A 480 17.01 -1.82 -75.91
CA ARG A 480 16.44 -2.15 -74.60
C ARG A 480 16.81 -1.14 -73.52
N PHE A 481 18.04 -0.62 -73.53
CA PHE A 481 18.41 0.49 -72.65
C PHE A 481 17.53 1.72 -72.93
N ASP A 482 17.30 2.07 -74.19
CA ASP A 482 16.45 3.21 -74.56
C ASP A 482 14.96 3.00 -74.19
N GLU A 483 14.47 1.76 -74.24
CA GLU A 483 13.11 1.40 -73.78
C GLU A 483 12.98 1.58 -72.26
N TYR A 484 13.98 1.13 -71.49
CA TYR A 484 13.97 1.26 -70.03
C TYR A 484 14.20 2.70 -69.59
N GLU A 485 15.13 3.43 -70.20
CA GLU A 485 15.33 4.85 -69.90
C GLU A 485 14.04 5.65 -70.14
N ARG A 486 13.31 5.40 -71.25
CA ARG A 486 12.00 6.05 -71.50
C ARG A 486 10.95 5.69 -70.46
N TYR A 487 10.84 4.41 -70.09
CA TYR A 487 9.93 3.98 -69.02
C TYR A 487 10.19 4.74 -67.72
N LEU A 488 11.47 4.91 -67.35
CA LEU A 488 11.86 5.61 -66.13
C LEU A 488 11.69 7.12 -66.23
N GLU A 489 12.02 7.72 -67.37
CA GLU A 489 11.80 9.15 -67.60
C GLU A 489 10.30 9.49 -67.53
N ASP A 490 9.43 8.67 -68.11
CA ASP A 490 7.98 8.81 -67.96
C ASP A 490 7.53 8.62 -66.52
N ALA A 491 8.12 7.66 -65.78
CA ALA A 491 7.84 7.48 -64.35
C ALA A 491 8.26 8.71 -63.52
N VAL A 492 9.46 9.26 -63.73
CA VAL A 492 9.96 10.48 -63.07
C VAL A 492 9.08 11.68 -63.42
N LEU A 493 8.73 11.87 -64.69
CA LEU A 493 7.89 12.98 -65.13
C LEU A 493 6.46 12.90 -64.59
N ASN A 494 5.92 11.69 -64.46
CA ASN A 494 4.62 11.48 -63.84
C ASN A 494 4.66 11.73 -62.33
N ASP A 495 5.79 11.44 -61.67
CA ASP A 495 5.99 11.72 -60.26
C ASP A 495 6.15 13.23 -59.99
N LEU A 496 6.89 13.95 -60.85
CA LEU A 496 7.03 15.42 -60.81
C LEU A 496 5.75 16.20 -61.15
N ARG A 497 4.76 15.54 -61.77
CA ARG A 497 3.45 16.13 -62.11
C ARG A 497 2.39 15.92 -61.03
N LYS A 498 2.63 14.99 -60.10
CA LYS A 498 1.80 14.79 -58.90
C LYS A 498 2.26 15.75 -57.81
#